data_AF-A0A658NIL0-F1
#
_entry.id   AF-A0A658NIL0-F1
#
_cell.length_a   1.000
_cell.length_b   1.000
_cell.length_c   1.000
_cell.angle_alpha   90.00
_cell.angle_beta   90.00
_cell.angle_gamma   90.00
#
_symmetry.space_group_name_H-M   'P 1'
#
loop_
_entity.id
_entity.type
_entity.pdbx_description
1 polymer ?
#
loop_
_entity_poly.entity_id
_entity_poly.type
_entity_poly.pdbx_seq_one_letter_code
_entity_poly.pdbx_strand_id
1 'polypeptide(L)' 'RSLAHTTFPYVFCDATFCKVRIGAHVVSQALVVATGVSLDGTREVLGTAVGDSESFEFWREFLASLKARGLSGVHLV' A
#
# COMPACT_ATOMS: atom_id res chain seq x y z
N ARG A 1 4.05 4.70 -10.74
CA ARG A 1 5.35 4.00 -10.86
C ARG A 1 5.09 2.52 -11.16
N SER A 2 5.68 1.95 -12.22
CA SER A 2 5.61 0.50 -12.51
C SER A 2 6.30 -0.31 -11.41
N LEU A 3 5.82 -1.53 -11.16
CA LEU A 3 6.39 -2.52 -10.23
C LEU A 3 6.93 -3.76 -10.97
N ALA A 4 6.95 -3.74 -12.30
CA ALA A 4 7.39 -4.86 -13.13
C ALA A 4 8.92 -4.98 -13.26
N HIS A 5 9.71 -4.13 -12.57
CA HIS A 5 11.17 -4.12 -12.68
C HIS A 5 11.85 -5.24 -11.89
N THR A 6 11.15 -5.82 -10.90
CA THR A 6 11.63 -6.94 -10.09
C THR A 6 10.44 -7.69 -9.50
N THR A 7 10.71 -8.85 -8.90
CA THR A 7 9.69 -9.65 -8.21
C THR A 7 9.73 -9.37 -6.72
N PHE A 8 8.56 -9.14 -6.13
CA PHE A 8 8.37 -8.96 -4.68
C PHE A 8 7.58 -10.14 -4.11
N PRO A 9 8.23 -11.28 -3.78
CA PRO A 9 7.54 -12.46 -3.23
C PRO A 9 6.81 -12.18 -1.91
N TYR A 10 7.29 -11.21 -1.13
CA TYR A 10 6.70 -10.83 0.15
C TYR A 10 6.29 -9.37 0.14
N VAL A 11 5.09 -9.10 0.66
CA VAL A 11 4.54 -7.75 0.82
C VAL A 11 4.00 -7.61 2.23
N PHE A 12 4.44 -6.56 2.91
CA PHE A 12 3.94 -6.15 4.22
C PHE A 12 3.02 -4.95 4.03
N CYS A 13 1.80 -5.06 4.55
CA CYS A 13 0.84 -3.98 4.58
C CYS A 13 0.69 -3.49 6.01
N ASP A 14 0.72 -2.17 6.19
CA ASP A 14 0.49 -1.52 7.48
C ASP A 14 -0.41 -0.30 7.29
N ALA A 15 -1.07 0.11 8.37
CA ALA A 15 -1.95 1.27 8.40
C ALA A 15 -1.72 2.08 9.67
N THR A 16 -1.73 3.39 9.53
CA THR A 16 -1.69 4.30 10.69
C THR A 16 -2.66 5.45 10.49
N PHE A 17 -3.31 5.86 11.58
CA PHE A 17 -4.19 7.02 11.54
C PHE A 17 -3.40 8.30 11.82
N CYS A 18 -3.38 9.19 10.83
CA CYS A 18 -2.77 10.51 10.97
C CYS A 18 -3.84 11.58 11.14
N LYS A 19 -3.57 12.57 12.01
CA LYS A 19 -4.36 13.80 12.05
C LYS A 19 -3.94 14.69 10.90
N VAL A 20 -4.85 14.96 9.98
CA VAL A 20 -4.61 15.78 8.80
C VAL A 20 -5.63 16.90 8.71
N ARG A 21 -5.22 18.03 8.13
CA ARG A 21 -6.11 19.17 7.91
C ARG A 21 -6.78 19.05 6.54
N ILE A 22 -8.10 18.97 6.54
CA ILE A 22 -8.92 19.00 5.32
C ILE A 22 -9.86 20.20 5.43
N GLY A 23 -9.65 21.20 4.56
CA GLY A 23 -10.32 22.49 4.66
C GLY A 23 -10.06 23.17 6.01
N ALA A 24 -11.14 23.51 6.72
CA ALA A 24 -11.08 24.14 8.04
C ALA A 24 -11.05 23.14 9.22
N HIS A 25 -11.05 21.83 8.95
CA HIS A 25 -11.16 20.79 9.99
C HIS A 25 -9.89 19.94 10.08
N VAL A 26 -9.59 19.46 11.30
CA VAL A 26 -8.58 18.43 11.53
C VAL A 26 -9.30 17.10 11.75
N VAL A 27 -9.07 16.15 10.84
CA VAL A 27 -9.71 14.84 10.85
C VAL A 27 -8.67 13.73 10.96
N SER A 28 -9.09 12.56 11.42
CA SER A 28 -8.28 11.34 11.30
C SER A 28 -8.44 10.78 9.90
N GLN A 29 -7.34 10.46 9.24
CA GLN A 29 -7.33 9.69 7.99
C GLN A 29 -6.43 8.47 8.17
N ALA A 30 -6.82 7.35 7.58
CA ALA A 30 -6.00 6.16 7.48
C ALA A 30 -4.95 6.38 6.37
N LEU A 31 -3.67 6.27 6.71
CA LEU A 31 -2.56 6.17 5.77
C LEU A 31 -2.14 4.70 5.72
N VAL A 32 -2.31 4.07 4.56
CA VAL A 32 -1.83 2.70 4.31
C VAL A 32 -0.53 2.73 3.53
N VAL A 33 0.34 1.77 3.83
CA VAL A 33 1.61 1.57 3.14
C VAL A 33 1.78 0.08 2.80
N ALA A 34 2.23 -0.19 1.58
CA ALA A 34 2.69 -1.50 1.16
C ALA A 34 4.20 -1.47 0.94
N THR A 35 4.93 -2.35 1.63
CA THR A 35 6.38 -2.53 1.47
C THR A 35 6.66 -3.92 0.92
N GLY A 36 7.35 -3.99 -0.21
CA GLY A 36 7.76 -5.23 -0.86
C GLY A 36 9.19 -5.58 -0.49
N VAL A 37 9.48 -6.87 -0.41
CA VAL A 37 10.83 -7.41 -0.29
C VAL A 37 11.11 -8.25 -1.53
N SER A 38 12.13 -7.87 -2.30
CA SER A 38 12.55 -8.61 -3.49
C SER A 38 13.42 -9.83 -3.13
N LEU A 39 13.69 -10.69 -4.11
CA LEU A 39 14.45 -11.93 -3.92
C LEU A 39 15.90 -11.71 -3.46
N ASP A 40 16.48 -10.57 -3.78
CA ASP A 40 17.80 -10.14 -3.32
C ASP A 40 17.77 -9.52 -1.90
N GLY A 41 16.60 -9.46 -1.27
CA GLY A 41 16.39 -8.90 0.07
C GLY A 41 16.18 -7.38 0.09
N THR A 42 16.18 -6.70 -1.06
CA THR A 42 15.95 -5.26 -1.14
C THR A 42 14.51 -4.93 -0.73
N ARG A 43 14.34 -3.88 0.09
CA ARG A 43 13.03 -3.41 0.54
C ARG A 43 12.63 -2.14 -0.19
N GLU A 44 11.40 -2.11 -0.69
CA GLU A 44 10.86 -0.95 -1.40
C GLU A 44 9.43 -0.64 -0.98
N VAL A 45 9.10 0.65 -0.83
CA VAL A 45 7.71 1.09 -0.73
C VAL A 45 7.05 0.93 -2.10
N LEU A 46 6.10 0.01 -2.18
CA LEU A 46 5.36 -0.30 -3.40
C LEU A 46 4.24 0.72 -3.62
N GLY A 47 3.65 1.26 -2.56
CA GLY A 47 2.63 2.29 -2.67
C GLY A 47 2.10 2.74 -1.32
N THR A 48 1.40 3.87 -1.36
CA THR A 48 0.64 4.41 -0.24
C THR A 48 -0.72 4.87 -0.73
N ALA A 49 -1.69 4.91 0.17
CA ALA A 49 -2.99 5.54 -0.07
C ALA A 49 -3.50 6.16 1.24
N VAL A 50 -4.33 7.19 1.09
CA VAL A 50 -5.00 7.86 2.22
C VAL A 50 -6.50 7.72 2.03
N GLY A 51 -7.22 7.39 3.09
CA GLY A 51 -8.66 7.24 3.05
C GLY A 51 -9.33 7.53 4.39
N ASP A 52 -10.65 7.67 4.36
CA ASP A 52 -11.47 7.96 5.53
C ASP A 52 -11.53 6.80 6.54
N SER A 53 -11.27 5.56 6.09
CA SER A 53 -11.29 4.35 6.92
C SER A 53 -10.48 3.22 6.30
N GLU A 54 -10.24 2.16 7.08
CA GLU A 54 -9.65 0.89 6.63
C GLU A 54 -10.72 -0.10 6.13
N SER A 55 -11.67 0.37 5.31
CA SER A 55 -12.72 -0.51 4.79
C SER A 55 -12.16 -1.59 3.87
N PHE A 56 -12.93 -2.67 3.69
CA PHE A 56 -12.60 -3.73 2.75
C PHE A 56 -12.42 -3.17 1.33
N GLU A 57 -13.31 -2.29 0.91
CA GLU A 57 -13.29 -1.67 -0.42
C GLU A 57 -12.01 -0.86 -0.63
N PHE A 58 -11.61 -0.08 0.39
CA PHE A 58 -10.39 0.72 0.35
C PHE A 58 -9.13 -0.14 0.18
N TRP A 59 -9.00 -1.20 0.99
CA TRP A 59 -7.90 -2.15 0.86
C TRP A 59 -7.91 -2.89 -0.48
N ARG A 60 -9.10 -3.30 -0.95
CA ARG A 60 -9.25 -3.98 -2.25
C ARG A 60 -8.79 -3.09 -3.39
N GLU A 61 -9.21 -1.83 -3.41
CA GLU A 61 -8.82 -0.86 -4.43
C GLU A 61 -7.33 -0.56 -4.38
N PHE A 62 -6.77 -0.36 -3.18
CA PHE A 62 -5.34 -0.14 -2.99
C PHE A 62 -4.52 -1.31 -3.54
N LEU A 63 -4.83 -2.55 -3.14
CA LEU A 63 -4.11 -3.74 -3.60
C LEU A 63 -4.33 -4.01 -5.10
N ALA A 64 -5.53 -3.76 -5.62
CA ALA A 64 -5.79 -3.85 -7.06
C ALA A 64 -4.94 -2.85 -7.85
N SER A 65 -4.71 -1.65 -7.31
CA SER A 65 -3.81 -0.65 -7.92
C SER A 65 -2.37 -1.14 -8.01
N LEU A 66 -1.88 -1.87 -6.99
CA LEU A 66 -0.53 -2.45 -7.01
C LEU A 66 -0.43 -3.53 -8.09
N LYS A 67 -1.44 -4.40 -8.20
CA LYS A 67 -1.51 -5.41 -9.26
C LYS A 67 -1.54 -4.78 -10.66
N ALA A 68 -2.35 -3.75 -10.86
CA ALA A 68 -2.43 -3.03 -12.13
C ALA A 68 -1.09 -2.37 -12.53
N ARG A 69 -0.24 -2.06 -11.54
CA ARG A 69 1.11 -1.52 -11.76
C ARG A 69 2.17 -2.60 -12.01
N GLY A 70 1.79 -3.88 -12.03
CA GLY A 70 2.68 -5.00 -12.35
C GLY A 70 3.09 -5.87 -11.16
N LEU A 71 2.55 -5.64 -9.95
CA LEU A 71 2.83 -6.52 -8.82
C LEU A 71 2.23 -7.92 -9.07
N SER A 72 3.08 -8.94 -9.04
CA SER A 72 2.71 -10.34 -9.27
C SER A 72 3.63 -11.28 -8.49
N GLY A 73 3.24 -12.55 -8.35
CA GLY A 73 4.04 -13.57 -7.66
C GLY A 73 4.12 -13.41 -6.13
N VAL A 74 3.21 -12.66 -5.51
CA VAL A 74 3.15 -12.52 -4.05
C VAL A 74 2.69 -13.84 -3.43
N HIS A 75 3.42 -14.32 -2.43
CA HIS A 75 3.08 -15.52 -1.68
C HIS A 75 2.37 -15.15 -0.37
N LEU A 76 1.25 -15.81 -0.10
CA LEU A 76 0.62 -15.79 1.22
C LEU A 76 1.34 -16.80 2.11
N VAL A 77 1.78 -16.35 3.28
CA VAL A 77 2.49 -17.15 4.29
C VAL A 77 1.85 -16.94 5.64
#